data_AF-A0A3A9YFZ5-F1
#
_entry.id   AF-A0A3A9YFZ5-F1
#
_cell.length_a   1.000
_cell.length_b   1.000
_cell.length_c   1.000
_cell.angle_alpha   90.00
_cell.angle_beta   90.00
_cell.angle_gamma   90.00
#
_symmetry.space_group_name_H-M   'P 1'
#
loop_
_entity.id
_entity.type
_entity.pdbx_description
1 polymer ?
#
loop_
_entity_poly.entity_id
_entity_poly.type
_entity_poly.pdbx_seq_one_letter_code
_entity_poly.pdbx_strand_id
1 'polypeptide(L)'
;MNITVTDVINAVLAVADEGPDHVYEQQAGTDMCRYTHESLSGTLIPGCLIGTALHRLGVPLERLERYEGEQVLPLLRALGIPVSYAAADPLREVQEAQDDGTPWGEAIRFLRGLDS
;
A
#
# COMPACT_ATOMS: atom_id res chain seq x y z
N MET A 1 7.35 10.05 -14.71
CA MET A 1 7.61 8.69 -14.19
C MET A 1 6.50 7.80 -14.71
N ASN A 2 6.83 6.64 -15.30
CA ASN A 2 5.84 5.74 -15.90
C ASN A 2 5.73 4.48 -15.03
N ILE A 3 5.00 4.59 -13.91
CA ILE A 3 4.73 3.46 -13.01
C ILE A 3 3.56 2.67 -13.59
N THR A 4 3.67 1.34 -13.64
CA THR A 4 2.59 0.41 -14.01
C THR A 4 2.01 -0.26 -12.77
N VAL A 5 0.81 -0.86 -12.89
CA VAL A 5 0.24 -1.66 -11.81
C VAL A 5 1.14 -2.85 -11.44
N THR A 6 1.84 -3.44 -12.40
CA THR A 6 2.80 -4.52 -12.16
C THR A 6 3.97 -4.05 -11.30
N ASP A 7 4.46 -2.83 -11.52
CA ASP A 7 5.50 -2.25 -10.66
C ASP A 7 5.01 -2.09 -9.21
N VAL A 8 3.75 -1.67 -9.03
CA VAL A 8 3.12 -1.56 -7.71
C VAL A 8 3.03 -2.92 -7.02
N ILE A 9 2.54 -3.95 -7.72
CA ILE A 9 2.44 -5.31 -7.18
C ILE A 9 3.81 -5.83 -6.77
N ASN A 10 4.82 -5.68 -7.63
CA ASN A 10 6.18 -6.12 -7.34
C ASN A 10 6.79 -5.38 -6.14
N ALA A 11 6.52 -4.07 -6.02
CA ALA A 11 6.97 -3.30 -4.88
C ALA A 11 6.28 -3.71 -3.57
N VAL A 12 4.97 -4.01 -3.61
CA VAL A 12 4.23 -4.53 -2.45
C VAL A 12 4.79 -5.88 -2.00
N LEU A 13 5.04 -6.80 -2.94
CA LEU A 13 5.66 -8.09 -2.66
C LEU A 13 7.05 -7.90 -2.01
N ALA A 14 7.89 -7.03 -2.56
CA ALA A 14 9.23 -6.78 -2.03
C ALA A 14 9.20 -6.19 -0.61
N VAL A 15 8.31 -5.22 -0.33
CA VAL A 15 8.17 -4.63 1.01
C VAL A 15 7.75 -5.69 2.02
N ALA A 16 6.75 -6.51 1.68
CA ALA A 16 6.28 -7.57 2.56
C ALA A 16 7.34 -8.64 2.80
N ASP A 17 8.17 -8.97 1.80
CA ASP A 17 9.24 -9.96 1.93
C ASP A 17 10.41 -9.50 2.79
N GLU A 18 10.64 -8.18 2.89
CA GLU A 18 11.63 -7.60 3.80
C GLU A 18 11.17 -7.60 5.26
N GLY A 19 9.86 -7.64 5.50
CA GLY A 19 9.26 -7.61 6.84
C GLY A 19 8.01 -8.49 6.93
N PRO A 20 8.11 -9.81 6.74
CA PRO A 20 6.93 -10.67 6.60
C PRO A 20 6.10 -10.76 7.88
N ASP A 21 6.75 -10.63 9.04
CA ASP A 21 6.12 -10.67 10.36
C ASP A 21 5.63 -9.29 10.83
N HIS A 22 5.83 -8.23 10.04
CA HIS A 22 5.38 -6.89 10.40
C HIS A 22 3.85 -6.84 10.38
N VAL A 23 3.27 -6.44 11.50
CA VAL A 23 1.84 -6.14 11.63
C VAL A 23 1.69 -4.63 11.64
N TYR A 24 0.88 -4.10 10.75
CA TYR A 24 0.64 -2.67 10.66
C TYR A 24 -0.05 -2.17 11.94
N GLU A 25 0.55 -1.16 12.56
CA GLU A 25 -0.02 -0.50 13.73
C GLU A 25 -0.93 0.63 13.26
N GLN A 26 -2.25 0.45 13.43
CA GLN A 26 -3.22 1.50 13.12
C GLN A 26 -2.96 2.74 13.98
N GLN A 27 -3.04 3.92 13.36
CA GLN A 27 -2.99 5.19 14.10
C GLN A 27 -4.31 5.40 14.84
N ALA A 28 -4.25 5.93 16.06
CA ALA A 28 -5.42 6.07 16.91
C ALA A 28 -6.54 6.90 16.24
N GLY A 29 -7.75 6.33 16.18
CA GLY A 29 -8.95 7.02 15.70
C GLY A 29 -9.31 6.78 14.23
N THR A 30 -8.67 5.82 13.55
CA THR A 30 -9.02 5.44 12.17
C THR A 30 -9.14 3.93 12.04
N ASP A 31 -10.26 3.43 11.50
CA ASP A 31 -10.45 2.00 11.18
C ASP A 31 -9.78 1.59 9.85
N MET A 32 -9.16 2.54 9.15
CA MET A 32 -8.46 2.33 7.88
C MET A 32 -6.99 2.68 8.03
N CYS A 33 -6.12 1.97 7.33
CA CYS A 33 -4.71 2.38 7.27
C CYS A 33 -4.52 3.74 6.61
N ARG A 34 -3.37 4.34 6.92
CA ARG A 34 -2.89 5.57 6.31
C ARG A 34 -1.71 5.27 5.40
N TYR A 35 -1.67 5.91 4.22
CA TYR A 35 -0.56 5.79 3.27
C TYR A 35 0.72 6.41 3.81
N THR A 36 0.59 7.44 4.65
CA THR A 36 1.67 8.17 5.29
C THR A 36 1.40 8.34 6.77
N HIS A 37 2.46 8.30 7.57
CA HIS A 37 2.46 8.67 8.99
C HIS A 37 3.35 9.90 9.20
N GLU A 38 3.17 10.58 10.32
CA GLU A 38 4.14 11.57 10.80
C GLU A 38 5.06 10.92 11.83
N SER A 39 6.37 11.13 11.67
CA SER A 39 7.36 10.80 12.68
C SER A 39 7.22 11.72 13.91
N LEU A 40 7.90 11.38 15.00
CA LEU A 40 7.96 12.24 16.20
C LEU A 40 8.51 13.66 15.93
N SER A 41 9.27 13.85 14.84
CA SER A 41 9.78 15.15 14.42
C SER A 41 8.85 15.91 13.48
N GLY A 42 7.63 15.39 13.23
CA GLY A 42 6.68 15.96 12.27
C GLY A 42 7.08 15.77 10.82
N THR A 43 7.88 14.74 10.52
CA THR A 43 8.31 14.43 9.15
C THR A 43 7.44 13.31 8.60
N LEU A 44 6.91 13.47 7.39
CA LEU A 44 6.17 12.39 6.73
C LEU A 44 7.08 11.18 6.50
N ILE A 45 6.57 10.01 6.84
CA ILE A 45 7.15 8.70 6.56
C ILE A 45 6.09 7.82 5.89
N PRO A 46 6.48 6.82 5.09
CA PRO A 46 5.51 5.87 4.57
C PRO A 46 4.81 5.13 5.72
N GLY A 47 3.50 4.93 5.59
CA GLY A 47 2.67 4.25 6.57
C GLY A 47 2.42 2.79 6.17
N CYS A 48 1.26 2.52 5.60
CA CYS A 48 0.85 1.18 5.22
C CYS A 48 1.73 0.54 4.14
N LEU A 49 1.52 -0.76 3.91
CA LEU A 49 2.23 -1.55 2.90
C LEU A 49 2.12 -0.92 1.50
N ILE A 50 0.92 -0.48 1.10
CA ILE A 50 0.68 0.19 -0.20
C ILE A 50 1.42 1.54 -0.27
N GLY A 51 1.34 2.35 0.78
CA GLY A 51 2.02 3.64 0.86
C GLY A 51 3.54 3.50 0.79
N THR A 52 4.08 2.50 1.51
CA THR A 52 5.50 2.14 1.47
C THR A 52 5.94 1.73 0.08
N ALA A 53 5.18 0.86 -0.59
CA ALA A 53 5.49 0.41 -1.96
C ALA A 53 5.48 1.58 -2.96
N LEU A 54 4.45 2.43 -2.93
CA LEU A 54 4.36 3.59 -3.82
C LEU A 54 5.47 4.60 -3.56
N HIS A 55 5.84 4.84 -2.30
CA HIS A 55 6.95 5.71 -1.97
C HIS A 55 8.28 5.19 -2.51
N ARG A 56 8.54 3.88 -2.40
CA ARG A 56 9.73 3.22 -2.99
C ARG A 56 9.79 3.35 -4.50
N LEU A 57 8.64 3.36 -5.17
CA LEU A 57 8.55 3.62 -6.61
C LEU A 57 8.74 5.10 -6.98
N GLY A 58 8.97 5.97 -6.00
CA GLY A 58 9.27 7.39 -6.19
C GLY A 58 8.05 8.31 -6.15
N VAL A 59 6.90 7.84 -5.64
CA VAL A 59 5.77 8.72 -5.34
C VAL A 59 6.07 9.55 -4.10
N PRO A 60 6.02 10.89 -4.15
CA PRO A 60 6.25 11.73 -2.98
C PRO A 60 5.21 11.50 -1.87
N LEU A 61 5.62 11.54 -0.61
CA LEU A 61 4.72 11.32 0.53
C LEU A 61 3.64 12.40 0.62
N GLU A 62 3.97 13.65 0.29
CA GLU A 62 3.02 14.78 0.23
C GLU A 62 1.97 14.59 -0.88
N ARG A 63 2.26 13.72 -1.86
CA ARG A 63 1.27 13.31 -2.86
C ARG A 63 0.36 12.22 -2.30
N LEU A 64 0.89 11.26 -1.56
CA LEU A 64 0.11 10.17 -0.95
C LEU A 64 -0.81 10.68 0.16
N GLU A 65 -0.33 11.61 0.99
CA GLU A 65 -1.08 12.24 2.09
C GLU A 65 -2.40 12.89 1.61
N ARG A 66 -2.44 13.39 0.37
CA ARG A 66 -3.66 13.99 -0.20
C ARG A 66 -4.78 12.99 -0.49
N TYR A 67 -4.50 11.69 -0.40
CA TYR A 67 -5.43 10.61 -0.67
C TYR A 67 -5.62 9.72 0.56
N GLU A 68 -5.28 10.19 1.76
CA GLU A 68 -5.59 9.44 2.99
C GLU A 68 -7.08 9.13 3.08
N GLY A 69 -7.41 7.87 3.43
CA GLY A 69 -8.78 7.35 3.48
C GLY A 69 -9.34 6.89 2.13
N GLU A 70 -8.65 7.12 1.01
CA GLU A 70 -9.03 6.53 -0.28
C GLU A 70 -8.65 5.05 -0.34
N GLN A 71 -9.41 4.26 -1.10
CA GLN A 71 -9.01 2.88 -1.43
C GLN A 71 -7.89 2.87 -2.48
N VAL A 72 -7.18 1.75 -2.63
CA VAL A 72 -6.06 1.63 -3.57
C VAL A 72 -6.42 1.96 -5.03
N LEU A 73 -7.59 1.55 -5.52
CA LEU A 73 -7.99 1.81 -6.91
C LEU A 73 -8.14 3.31 -7.25
N PRO A 74 -8.94 4.10 -6.52
CA PRO A 74 -9.02 5.55 -6.77
C PRO A 74 -7.67 6.24 -6.58
N LEU A 75 -6.84 5.80 -5.62
CA LEU A 75 -5.46 6.29 -5.47
C LEU A 75 -4.62 6.07 -6.74
N LEU A 76 -4.53 4.82 -7.23
CA LEU A 76 -3.73 4.50 -8.42
C LEU A 76 -4.16 5.31 -9.65
N ARG A 77 -5.48 5.47 -9.86
CA ARG A 77 -6.03 6.31 -10.94
C ARG A 77 -5.64 7.76 -10.77
N ALA A 78 -5.72 8.31 -9.56
CA ALA A 78 -5.34 9.69 -9.27
C ALA A 78 -3.82 9.93 -9.41
N LEU A 79 -3.01 8.89 -9.20
CA LEU A 79 -1.58 8.92 -9.49
C LEU A 79 -1.26 8.88 -11.00
N GLY A 80 -2.25 8.56 -11.83
CA GLY A 80 -2.08 8.40 -13.28
C GLY A 80 -1.56 7.02 -13.68
N ILE A 81 -1.66 6.03 -12.79
CA ILE A 81 -1.25 4.65 -13.03
C ILE A 81 -2.44 3.92 -13.68
N PRO A 82 -2.36 3.52 -14.97
CA PRO A 82 -3.46 2.82 -15.62
C PRO A 82 -3.70 1.48 -14.94
N VAL A 83 -4.92 1.27 -14.44
CA VAL A 83 -5.28 0.05 -13.70
C VAL A 83 -6.74 -0.32 -13.96
N SER A 84 -6.98 -1.62 -14.20
CA SER A 84 -8.33 -2.19 -14.29
C SER A 84 -8.82 -2.58 -12.90
N TYR A 85 -10.14 -2.74 -12.74
CA TYR A 85 -10.69 -3.25 -11.48
C TYR A 85 -10.08 -4.60 -11.10
N ALA A 86 -9.98 -5.53 -12.06
CA ALA A 86 -9.41 -6.85 -11.85
C ALA A 86 -7.94 -6.82 -11.41
N ALA A 87 -7.15 -5.85 -11.87
CA ALA A 87 -5.74 -5.71 -11.47
C ALA A 87 -5.56 -5.00 -10.12
N ALA A 88 -6.52 -4.17 -9.70
CA ALA A 88 -6.49 -3.50 -8.39
C ALA A 88 -7.11 -4.35 -7.27
N ASP A 89 -8.00 -5.29 -7.61
CA ASP A 89 -8.72 -6.10 -6.61
C ASP A 89 -7.77 -6.85 -5.65
N PRO A 90 -6.69 -7.50 -6.14
CA PRO A 90 -5.73 -8.13 -5.24
C PRO A 90 -5.00 -7.14 -4.32
N LEU A 91 -4.78 -5.89 -4.77
CA LEU A 91 -4.18 -4.85 -3.92
C LEU A 91 -5.16 -4.34 -2.86
N ARG A 92 -6.47 -4.35 -3.15
CA ARG A 92 -7.53 -4.04 -2.20
C ARG A 92 -7.57 -5.10 -1.10
N GLU A 93 -7.56 -6.37 -1.47
CA GLU A 93 -7.51 -7.50 -0.53
C GLU A 93 -6.28 -7.43 0.39
N VAL A 94 -5.12 -7.02 -0.13
CA VAL A 94 -3.92 -6.79 0.69
C VAL A 94 -4.12 -5.68 1.71
N GLN A 95 -4.73 -4.57 1.30
CA GLN A 95 -5.01 -3.44 2.18
C GLN A 95 -6.01 -3.83 3.28
N GLU A 96 -7.08 -4.55 2.93
CA GLU A 96 -8.08 -5.06 3.89
C GLU A 96 -7.48 -6.05 4.88
N ALA A 97 -6.69 -7.02 4.40
CA ALA A 97 -6.02 -7.99 5.27
C ALA A 97 -5.07 -7.31 6.27
N GLN A 98 -4.30 -6.32 5.82
CA GLN A 98 -3.45 -5.53 6.71
C GLN A 98 -4.29 -4.77 7.75
N ASP A 99 -5.39 -4.14 7.34
CA ASP A 99 -6.25 -3.35 8.23
C ASP A 99 -6.91 -4.25 9.30
N ASP A 100 -7.13 -5.53 9.00
CA ASP A 100 -7.56 -6.57 9.95
C ASP A 100 -6.44 -7.08 10.89
N GLY A 101 -5.24 -6.50 10.82
CA GLY A 101 -4.09 -6.86 11.67
C GLY A 101 -3.31 -8.09 11.17
N THR A 102 -3.50 -8.47 9.90
CA THR A 102 -2.73 -9.57 9.30
C THR A 102 -1.26 -9.14 9.07
N PRO A 103 -0.26 -9.99 9.40
CA PRO A 103 1.13 -9.72 9.05
C PRO A 103 1.32 -9.53 7.55
N TRP A 104 2.21 -8.63 7.14
CA TRP A 104 2.41 -8.27 5.73
C TRP A 104 2.71 -9.47 4.83
N GLY A 105 3.54 -10.42 5.28
CA GLY A 105 3.87 -11.61 4.52
C GLY A 105 2.66 -12.53 4.26
N GLU A 106 1.68 -12.51 5.16
CA GLU A 106 0.42 -13.23 4.98
C GLU A 106 -0.59 -12.44 4.15
N ALA A 107 -0.67 -11.12 4.34
CA ALA A 107 -1.56 -10.23 3.59
C ALA A 107 -1.33 -10.32 2.06
N ILE A 108 -0.09 -10.55 1.62
CA ILE A 108 0.25 -10.66 0.19
C ILE A 108 -0.02 -12.03 -0.44
N ARG A 109 -0.58 -13.01 0.28
CA ARG A 109 -0.84 -14.35 -0.27
C ARG A 109 -1.71 -14.32 -1.53
N PHE A 110 -2.69 -13.40 -1.59
CA PHE A 110 -3.56 -13.22 -2.75
C PHE A 110 -2.80 -12.76 -4.00
N LEU A 111 -1.72 -11.99 -3.83
CA LEU A 111 -0.88 -11.55 -4.94
C LEU A 111 -0.04 -12.71 -5.51
N ARG A 112 0.46 -13.59 -4.65
CA ARG A 112 1.28 -14.75 -5.05
C ARG A 112 0.48 -15.85 -5.75
N GLY A 113 -0.83 -15.93 -5.51
CA GLY A 113 -1.72 -16.89 -6.16
C GLY A 113 -2.03 -16.58 -7.63
N LEU A 114 -1.69 -15.38 -8.12
CA LEU A 114 -1.94 -14.95 -9.50
C LEU A 114 -0.97 -15.54 -10.53
N ASP A 115 0.07 -16.26 -10.08
CA ASP A 115 1.02 -17.00 -10.92
C ASP A 115 0.61 -18.47 -11.19
N SER A 116 -0.63 -18.86 -10.84
CA SER A 116 -1.15 -20.24 -10.94
C SER A 116 -1.98 -20.50 -12.21
#